data_AF-A0A9N8F2G1-F1
#
_entry.id   AF-A0A9N8F2G1-F1
#
_cell.length_a   1.000
_cell.length_b   1.000
_cell.length_c   1.000
_cell.angle_alpha   90.00
_cell.angle_beta   90.00
_cell.angle_gamma   90.00
#
_symmetry.space_group_name_H-M   'P 1'
#
loop_
_entity.id
_entity.type
_entity.pdbx_description
1 polymer ?
#
loop_
_entity_poly.entity_id
_entity_poly.type
_entity_poly.pdbx_seq_one_letter_code
_entity_poly.pdbx_strand_id
1 'polypeptide(L)'
;MMRRGRSDTIAAYADSLTVTRFPRVKSKQPFSATIQTLEGRQIPISFGKDTTAHSLHEKLLQETNLPTLSRKNANYYLLIHTSSGKVMDGSLFTSSGGQTVLTLGIEDGSIVYAILTNKPLRLTAPCSTVKKYDIPKTELRSLNTRQLKELALQVILRCEAEGWTSTDLKKKGTPLKPEDVTLYDLVEHYVKPITAERQCSYVEMVSSKEKSPTYYVSHYWGDSVLGKIACLLQHAKDHMDDGSFTYWICAYANNQHKLQQEINSHGDPIETSFFRAIQLSQGTVSIMDQHRICFARIWCAFEIFLALRDMNSNKSNNNNNKSWGSKQQEEDVPYMYEIYTVKATPDNRHDNACLGLRDVNVFGGAQYGAKGKPPFPCCPEMLDICIEKAAATRDNDRRSILNYICGGRAAAVSNEEPPSGHCAYQEINNLLRARIALSTYQAALAQQQPMEKYRNAIRHHPNLKRLSMNFYEFDPFVEEARHFMATALPEGLESLQLYYGGLAFESSDEFARGLSRQTNLKEFTL
;
A
#
# COMPACT_ATOMS: atom_id res chain seq x y z
N MET A 1 37.08 18.82 -94.24
CA MET A 1 38.12 17.78 -94.21
C MET A 1 37.65 16.69 -93.25
N MET A 2 37.39 15.47 -93.78
CA MET A 2 37.31 14.11 -93.17
C MET A 2 36.99 13.92 -91.66
N ARG A 3 36.34 12.86 -91.13
CA ARG A 3 35.57 11.65 -91.54
C ARG A 3 35.18 10.96 -90.20
N ARG A 4 34.05 10.21 -90.18
CA ARG A 4 33.73 8.90 -89.52
C ARG A 4 34.31 8.57 -88.12
N GLY A 5 33.59 7.90 -87.21
CA GLY A 5 32.41 7.05 -87.38
C GLY A 5 31.78 6.55 -86.07
N ARG A 6 30.59 5.98 -86.21
CA ARG A 6 29.88 5.14 -85.24
C ARG A 6 30.37 3.69 -85.35
N SER A 7 30.29 2.94 -84.26
CA SER A 7 29.84 1.54 -84.32
C SER A 7 28.96 1.24 -83.11
N ASP A 8 27.98 0.38 -83.37
CA ASP A 8 26.84 0.05 -82.54
C ASP A 8 27.10 -1.11 -81.55
N THR A 9 26.15 -1.22 -80.62
CA THR A 9 25.45 -2.43 -80.13
C THR A 9 25.92 -3.25 -78.92
N ILE A 10 24.86 -3.77 -78.26
CA ILE A 10 24.70 -4.96 -77.40
C ILE A 10 24.60 -4.66 -75.89
N ALA A 11 23.67 -5.18 -75.08
CA ALA A 11 22.28 -5.63 -75.17
C ALA A 11 21.86 -6.04 -73.73
N ALA A 12 20.57 -5.84 -73.43
CA ALA A 12 19.72 -6.64 -72.54
C ALA A 12 19.91 -6.68 -71.00
N TYR A 13 18.75 -6.88 -70.35
CA TYR A 13 18.42 -7.10 -68.93
C TYR A 13 18.34 -5.86 -68.03
N ALA A 14 17.36 -5.68 -67.13
CA ALA A 14 16.03 -6.23 -66.94
C ALA A 14 15.38 -5.40 -65.80
N ASP A 15 14.08 -5.19 -65.93
CA ASP A 15 13.08 -4.87 -64.90
C ASP A 15 13.49 -4.83 -63.41
N SER A 16 13.08 -3.73 -62.77
CA SER A 16 12.44 -3.64 -61.44
C SER A 16 12.97 -2.50 -60.56
N LEU A 17 12.57 -1.27 -60.85
CA LEU A 17 12.55 -0.21 -59.83
C LEU A 17 11.10 -0.02 -59.36
N THR A 18 10.67 -0.95 -58.53
CA THR A 18 9.50 -0.77 -57.65
C THR A 18 9.74 0.42 -56.74
N VAL A 19 8.85 1.40 -56.87
CA VAL A 19 8.67 2.58 -56.02
C VAL A 19 8.93 2.25 -54.55
N THR A 20 10.01 2.80 -54.01
CA THR A 20 10.28 2.85 -52.57
C THR A 20 9.15 3.63 -51.91
N ARG A 21 8.22 2.91 -51.26
CA ARG A 21 7.25 3.51 -50.35
C ARG A 21 8.04 4.17 -49.21
N PHE A 22 7.99 5.50 -49.15
CA PHE A 22 8.37 6.24 -47.96
C PHE A 22 7.64 5.67 -46.74
N PRO A 23 8.30 5.52 -45.58
CA PRO A 23 7.63 5.14 -44.36
C PRO A 23 6.55 6.19 -44.05
N ARG A 24 5.30 5.74 -43.87
CA ARG A 24 4.21 6.58 -43.36
C ARG A 24 4.72 7.29 -42.11
N VAL A 25 4.78 8.61 -42.16
CA VAL A 25 4.90 9.47 -40.99
C VAL A 25 3.84 8.99 -40.01
N LYS A 26 4.24 8.43 -38.85
CA LYS A 26 3.30 8.14 -37.76
C LYS A 26 2.62 9.47 -37.45
N SER A 27 1.33 9.59 -37.77
CA SER A 27 0.55 10.78 -37.39
C SER A 27 0.76 11.00 -35.90
N LYS A 28 1.27 12.16 -35.48
CA LYS A 28 1.25 12.53 -34.06
C LYS A 28 -0.20 12.40 -33.60
N GLN A 29 -0.47 11.43 -32.74
CA GLN A 29 -1.80 11.25 -32.18
C GLN A 29 -2.09 12.49 -31.32
N PRO A 30 -3.11 13.31 -31.68
CA PRO A 30 -3.29 14.63 -31.11
C PRO A 30 -3.90 14.63 -29.71
N PHE A 31 -4.42 13.49 -29.24
CA PHE A 31 -5.06 13.37 -27.94
C PHE A 31 -4.32 12.38 -27.05
N SER A 32 -4.42 12.61 -25.76
CA SER A 32 -3.87 11.78 -24.71
C SER A 32 -4.91 11.54 -23.61
N ALA A 33 -4.92 10.35 -23.03
CA ALA A 33 -5.65 10.03 -21.82
C ALA A 33 -4.75 9.22 -20.89
N THR A 34 -5.10 9.16 -19.61
CA THR A 34 -4.41 8.32 -18.63
C THR A 34 -5.34 7.21 -18.18
N ILE A 35 -4.87 5.97 -18.35
CA ILE A 35 -5.55 4.80 -17.82
C ILE A 35 -5.01 4.52 -16.43
N GLN A 36 -5.89 4.36 -15.45
CA GLN A 36 -5.51 4.04 -14.08
C GLN A 36 -6.08 2.67 -13.66
N THR A 37 -5.29 1.84 -12.99
CA THR A 37 -5.79 0.60 -12.35
C THR A 37 -6.07 0.83 -10.87
N LEU A 38 -6.84 -0.06 -10.22
CA LEU A 38 -7.08 0.02 -8.77
C LEU A 38 -5.83 -0.27 -7.94
N GLU A 39 -4.87 -0.96 -8.52
CA GLU A 39 -3.53 -1.20 -7.95
C GLU A 39 -2.62 0.04 -8.09
N GLY A 40 -3.13 1.12 -8.69
CA GLY A 40 -2.50 2.44 -8.81
C GLY A 40 -1.62 2.62 -10.06
N ARG A 41 -1.56 1.63 -10.96
CA ARG A 41 -0.75 1.74 -12.19
C ARG A 41 -1.36 2.79 -13.11
N GLN A 42 -0.52 3.68 -13.63
CA GLN A 42 -0.92 4.71 -14.60
C GLN A 42 -0.29 4.41 -15.96
N ILE A 43 -1.10 4.44 -17.01
CA ILE A 43 -0.66 4.14 -18.37
C ILE A 43 -1.10 5.28 -19.26
N PRO A 44 -0.17 6.16 -19.70
CA PRO A 44 -0.50 7.19 -20.66
C PRO A 44 -0.80 6.55 -22.02
N ILE A 45 -1.92 6.93 -22.61
CA ILE A 45 -2.35 6.45 -23.92
C ILE A 45 -2.56 7.63 -24.86
N SER A 46 -1.85 7.63 -25.97
CA SER A 46 -2.20 8.52 -27.09
C SER A 46 -3.27 7.86 -27.97
N PHE A 47 -4.13 8.69 -28.58
CA PHE A 47 -5.12 8.27 -29.56
C PHE A 47 -5.42 9.37 -30.60
N GLY A 48 -5.96 8.96 -31.76
CA GLY A 48 -6.43 9.85 -32.83
C GLY A 48 -7.96 9.96 -32.89
N LYS A 49 -8.46 10.88 -33.71
CA LYS A 49 -9.91 11.13 -33.90
C LYS A 49 -10.68 9.85 -34.28
N ASP A 50 -10.04 8.98 -35.05
CA ASP A 50 -10.62 7.75 -35.57
C ASP A 50 -10.28 6.51 -34.72
N THR A 51 -9.62 6.69 -33.56
CA THR A 51 -9.32 5.56 -32.67
C THR A 51 -10.63 5.01 -32.12
N THR A 52 -10.90 3.73 -32.37
CA THR A 52 -12.13 3.08 -31.93
C THR A 52 -12.01 2.51 -30.53
N ALA A 53 -13.15 2.26 -29.90
CA ALA A 53 -13.23 1.57 -28.61
C ALA A 53 -12.49 0.22 -28.64
N HIS A 54 -12.63 -0.54 -29.74
CA HIS A 54 -11.94 -1.81 -29.92
C HIS A 54 -10.42 -1.63 -30.00
N SER A 55 -9.92 -0.64 -30.76
CA SER A 55 -8.48 -0.36 -30.83
C SER A 55 -7.91 0.07 -29.48
N LEU A 56 -8.67 0.83 -28.69
CA LEU A 56 -8.29 1.22 -27.33
C LEU A 56 -8.20 -0.01 -26.42
N HIS A 57 -9.21 -0.89 -26.48
CA HIS A 57 -9.23 -2.13 -25.71
C HIS A 57 -8.05 -3.05 -26.02
N GLU A 58 -7.70 -3.25 -27.30
CA GLU A 58 -6.53 -4.05 -27.68
C GLU A 58 -5.22 -3.47 -27.16
N LYS A 59 -5.07 -2.13 -27.23
CA LYS A 59 -3.89 -1.44 -26.67
C LYS A 59 -3.81 -1.62 -25.16
N LEU A 60 -4.94 -1.58 -24.48
CA LEU A 60 -5.01 -1.82 -23.04
C LEU A 60 -4.55 -3.23 -22.70
N LEU A 61 -5.09 -4.26 -23.37
CA LEU A 61 -4.69 -5.65 -23.14
C LEU A 61 -3.17 -5.86 -23.31
N GLN A 62 -2.58 -5.23 -24.34
CA GLN A 62 -1.13 -5.28 -24.60
C GLN A 62 -0.30 -4.64 -23.48
N GLU A 63 -0.70 -3.44 -23.02
CA GLU A 63 0.07 -2.66 -22.05
C GLU A 63 -0.08 -3.16 -20.60
N THR A 64 -1.18 -3.85 -20.30
CA THR A 64 -1.50 -4.31 -18.94
C THR A 64 -1.18 -5.79 -18.68
N ASN A 65 -0.56 -6.50 -19.64
CA ASN A 65 -0.26 -7.93 -19.58
C ASN A 65 -1.49 -8.79 -19.21
N LEU A 66 -2.67 -8.41 -19.73
CA LEU A 66 -3.92 -9.07 -19.36
C LEU A 66 -4.23 -10.27 -20.25
N PRO A 67 -4.87 -11.32 -19.68
CA PRO A 67 -5.32 -12.45 -20.47
C PRO A 67 -6.36 -12.00 -21.51
N THR A 68 -6.20 -12.46 -22.75
CA THR A 68 -7.11 -12.22 -23.87
C THR A 68 -8.52 -12.72 -23.52
N LEU A 69 -9.51 -11.83 -23.58
CA LEU A 69 -10.88 -12.13 -23.18
C LEU A 69 -11.52 -13.15 -24.13
N SER A 70 -11.98 -14.29 -23.60
CA SER A 70 -13.00 -15.10 -24.30
C SER A 70 -14.36 -14.41 -24.22
N ARG A 71 -15.26 -14.58 -25.21
CA ARG A 71 -16.61 -13.99 -25.22
C ARG A 71 -17.47 -14.32 -23.97
N LYS A 72 -17.14 -15.37 -23.21
CA LYS A 72 -17.83 -15.73 -21.96
C LYS A 72 -17.41 -14.88 -20.74
N ASN A 73 -16.38 -14.05 -20.90
CA ASN A 73 -15.68 -13.33 -19.82
C ASN A 73 -15.84 -11.79 -19.90
N ALA A 74 -16.80 -11.29 -20.68
CA ALA A 74 -17.00 -9.85 -20.92
C ALA A 74 -17.28 -9.01 -19.65
N ASN A 75 -17.74 -9.62 -18.55
CA ASN A 75 -18.07 -8.95 -17.29
C ASN A 75 -16.86 -8.69 -16.36
N TYR A 76 -15.65 -9.04 -16.79
CA TYR A 76 -14.44 -9.02 -15.96
C TYR A 76 -13.55 -7.80 -16.21
N TYR A 77 -13.96 -6.94 -17.15
CA TYR A 77 -13.27 -5.73 -17.54
C TYR A 77 -14.22 -4.55 -17.53
N LEU A 78 -13.89 -3.51 -16.77
CA LEU A 78 -14.64 -2.25 -16.72
C LEU A 78 -13.69 -1.10 -17.06
N LEU A 79 -14.04 -0.30 -18.06
CA LEU A 79 -13.52 1.05 -18.22
C LEU A 79 -14.52 2.04 -17.66
N ILE A 80 -14.06 2.94 -16.81
CA ILE A 80 -14.91 3.95 -16.19
C ILE A 80 -14.32 5.32 -16.49
N HIS A 81 -15.07 6.12 -17.23
CA HIS A 81 -14.73 7.51 -17.45
C HIS A 81 -15.14 8.32 -16.22
N THR A 82 -14.16 8.91 -15.55
CA THR A 82 -14.31 9.58 -14.24
C THR A 82 -15.32 10.71 -14.26
N SER A 83 -15.17 11.66 -15.19
CA SER A 83 -15.99 12.86 -15.24
C SER A 83 -17.46 12.61 -15.60
N SER A 84 -17.75 11.59 -16.42
CA SER A 84 -19.12 11.24 -16.80
C SER A 84 -19.71 10.08 -15.99
N GLY A 85 -18.91 9.39 -15.18
CA GLY A 85 -19.30 8.15 -14.49
C GLY A 85 -19.67 7.00 -15.45
N LYS A 86 -19.43 7.14 -16.75
CA LYS A 86 -19.86 6.17 -17.77
C LYS A 86 -19.02 4.90 -17.68
N VAL A 87 -19.70 3.77 -17.54
CA VAL A 87 -19.10 2.43 -17.51
C VAL A 87 -19.15 1.81 -18.91
N MET A 88 -18.01 1.29 -19.36
CA MET A 88 -17.88 0.47 -20.55
C MET A 88 -17.38 -0.92 -20.12
N ASP A 89 -18.20 -1.93 -20.30
CA ASP A 89 -17.81 -3.32 -20.03
C ASP A 89 -17.34 -4.04 -21.30
N GLY A 90 -16.85 -5.27 -21.16
CA GLY A 90 -16.41 -6.09 -22.29
C GLY A 90 -17.49 -6.31 -23.36
N SER A 91 -18.78 -6.25 -23.02
CA SER A 91 -19.87 -6.43 -23.97
C SER A 91 -20.03 -5.22 -24.88
N LEU A 92 -19.84 -4.01 -24.33
CA LEU A 92 -19.83 -2.75 -25.09
C LEU A 92 -18.67 -2.69 -26.10
N PHE A 93 -17.51 -3.27 -25.80
CA PHE A 93 -16.42 -3.37 -26.79
C PHE A 93 -16.77 -4.30 -27.95
N THR A 94 -17.65 -5.29 -27.72
CA THR A 94 -18.11 -6.20 -28.79
C THR A 94 -19.28 -5.63 -29.60
N SER A 95 -20.20 -4.86 -28.99
CA SER A 95 -21.36 -4.28 -29.67
C SER A 95 -21.10 -2.90 -30.26
N SER A 96 -20.21 -2.12 -29.64
CA SER A 96 -19.90 -0.72 -29.97
C SER A 96 -18.44 -0.53 -30.40
N GLY A 97 -17.72 -1.62 -30.71
CA GLY A 97 -16.29 -1.61 -31.04
C GLY A 97 -15.88 -0.70 -32.20
N GLY A 98 -16.82 -0.32 -33.07
CA GLY A 98 -16.62 0.63 -34.17
C GLY A 98 -16.78 2.10 -33.80
N GLN A 99 -17.35 2.43 -32.63
CA GLN A 99 -17.46 3.82 -32.16
C GLN A 99 -16.08 4.38 -31.80
N THR A 100 -15.87 5.68 -32.04
CA THR A 100 -14.61 6.32 -31.69
C THR A 100 -14.54 6.60 -30.18
N VAL A 101 -13.33 6.61 -29.65
CA VAL A 101 -13.04 6.93 -28.24
C VAL A 101 -13.61 8.31 -27.86
N LEU A 102 -13.56 9.28 -28.79
CA LEU A 102 -14.18 10.59 -28.62
C LEU A 102 -15.71 10.52 -28.49
N THR A 103 -16.39 9.71 -29.31
CA THR A 103 -17.86 9.53 -29.18
C THR A 103 -18.27 8.86 -27.88
N LEU A 104 -17.33 8.21 -27.18
CA LEU A 104 -17.54 7.65 -25.86
C LEU A 104 -17.32 8.68 -24.73
N GLY A 105 -16.85 9.89 -25.05
CA GLY A 105 -16.60 10.98 -24.12
C GLY A 105 -15.17 11.04 -23.58
N ILE A 106 -14.25 10.20 -24.09
CA ILE A 106 -12.84 10.23 -23.71
C ILE A 106 -12.14 11.26 -24.59
N GLU A 107 -11.83 12.41 -24.00
CA GLU A 107 -11.19 13.56 -24.62
C GLU A 107 -9.72 13.71 -24.16
N ASP A 108 -9.02 14.73 -24.65
CA ASP A 108 -7.64 15.01 -24.22
C ASP A 108 -7.57 15.30 -22.71
N GLY A 109 -6.62 14.69 -22.02
CA GLY A 109 -6.46 14.78 -20.57
C GLY A 109 -7.39 13.89 -19.74
N SER A 110 -8.26 13.10 -20.37
CA SER A 110 -9.22 12.26 -19.64
C SER A 110 -8.54 11.22 -18.76
N ILE A 111 -9.13 10.95 -17.60
CA ILE A 111 -8.74 9.84 -16.72
C ILE A 111 -9.78 8.72 -16.83
N VAL A 112 -9.32 7.53 -17.16
CA VAL A 112 -10.18 6.33 -17.29
C VAL A 112 -9.65 5.25 -16.37
N TYR A 113 -10.51 4.71 -15.51
CA TYR A 113 -10.13 3.57 -14.68
C TYR A 113 -10.35 2.26 -15.41
N ALA A 114 -9.32 1.42 -15.48
CA ALA A 114 -9.40 0.04 -15.95
C ALA A 114 -9.43 -0.91 -14.74
N ILE A 115 -10.55 -1.61 -14.58
CA ILE A 115 -10.80 -2.44 -13.41
C ILE A 115 -11.00 -3.88 -13.84
N LEU A 116 -10.20 -4.75 -13.22
CA LEU A 116 -10.13 -6.16 -13.51
C LEU A 116 -10.64 -6.96 -12.32
N THR A 117 -11.51 -7.90 -12.64
CA THR A 117 -12.13 -8.74 -11.63
C THR A 117 -12.35 -10.13 -12.18
N ASN A 118 -12.24 -11.15 -11.34
CA ASN A 118 -12.58 -12.53 -11.68
C ASN A 118 -14.06 -12.85 -11.40
N LYS A 119 -14.82 -11.89 -10.85
CA LYS A 119 -16.24 -11.98 -10.51
C LYS A 119 -16.94 -10.66 -10.83
N PRO A 120 -18.19 -10.64 -11.30
CA PRO A 120 -18.91 -9.38 -11.53
C PRO A 120 -18.92 -8.51 -10.26
N LEU A 121 -18.55 -7.24 -10.40
CA LEU A 121 -18.59 -6.26 -9.30
C LEU A 121 -19.96 -5.58 -9.27
N ARG A 122 -20.38 -5.15 -8.07
CA ARG A 122 -21.60 -4.36 -7.91
C ARG A 122 -21.34 -2.92 -8.31
N LEU A 123 -21.97 -2.49 -9.41
CA LEU A 123 -21.89 -1.11 -9.91
C LEU A 123 -22.84 -0.16 -9.17
N THR A 124 -23.96 -0.68 -8.70
CA THR A 124 -24.95 0.11 -7.94
C THR A 124 -24.69 -0.01 -6.45
N ALA A 125 -24.98 1.09 -5.73
CA ALA A 125 -25.00 1.08 -4.28
C ALA A 125 -26.03 0.05 -3.76
N PRO A 126 -25.81 -0.55 -2.58
CA PRO A 126 -26.82 -1.38 -1.93
C PRO A 126 -28.13 -0.59 -1.81
N CYS A 127 -29.20 -1.08 -2.45
CA CYS A 127 -30.52 -0.47 -2.37
C CYS A 127 -31.12 -0.68 -0.96
N SER A 128 -32.08 0.17 -0.57
CA SER A 128 -32.88 0.03 0.66
C SER A 128 -33.53 -1.35 0.82
N THR A 129 -33.75 -2.08 -0.29
CA THR A 129 -34.31 -3.44 -0.29
C THR A 129 -33.30 -4.54 0.07
N VAL A 130 -32.00 -4.25 0.12
CA VAL A 130 -30.98 -5.23 0.54
C VAL A 130 -31.12 -5.47 2.04
N LYS A 131 -31.38 -6.72 2.43
CA LYS A 131 -31.44 -7.11 3.84
C LYS A 131 -30.06 -6.88 4.47
N LYS A 132 -29.98 -6.01 5.49
CA LYS A 132 -28.76 -5.86 6.29
C LYS A 132 -28.37 -7.21 6.87
N TYR A 133 -27.09 -7.50 6.91
CA TYR A 133 -26.59 -8.63 7.69
C TYR A 133 -26.15 -8.10 9.05
N ASP A 134 -26.87 -8.49 10.10
CA ASP A 134 -26.60 -8.05 11.46
C ASP A 134 -25.30 -8.70 11.97
N ILE A 135 -24.29 -7.88 12.25
CA ILE A 135 -23.00 -8.33 12.79
C ILE A 135 -22.82 -7.64 14.14
N PRO A 136 -23.26 -8.28 15.26
CA PRO A 136 -23.26 -7.64 16.56
C PRO A 136 -21.87 -7.23 17.05
N LYS A 137 -20.85 -8.05 16.74
CA LYS A 137 -19.46 -7.80 17.14
C LYS A 137 -18.73 -6.95 16.12
N THR A 138 -18.39 -5.72 16.49
CA THR A 138 -17.72 -4.76 15.61
C THR A 138 -16.36 -5.25 15.11
N GLU A 139 -15.63 -6.01 15.92
CA GLU A 139 -14.36 -6.63 15.56
C GLU A 139 -14.49 -7.73 14.48
N LEU A 140 -15.70 -8.20 14.18
CA LEU A 140 -15.97 -9.18 13.10
C LEU A 140 -16.52 -8.53 11.82
N ARG A 141 -16.40 -7.21 11.70
CA ARG A 141 -16.87 -6.42 10.56
C ARG A 141 -15.74 -6.10 9.58
N SER A 142 -15.20 -7.14 8.94
CA SER A 142 -14.06 -7.02 8.00
C SER A 142 -14.49 -7.13 6.53
N LEU A 143 -13.78 -6.42 5.65
CA LEU A 143 -13.99 -6.42 4.20
C LEU A 143 -12.93 -7.28 3.50
N ASN A 144 -13.30 -8.04 2.47
CA ASN A 144 -12.32 -8.68 1.60
C ASN A 144 -11.92 -7.79 0.42
N THR A 145 -10.89 -8.21 -0.34
CA THR A 145 -10.38 -7.47 -1.50
C THR A 145 -11.45 -7.15 -2.56
N ARG A 146 -12.41 -8.05 -2.80
CA ARG A 146 -13.55 -7.79 -3.68
C ARG A 146 -14.41 -6.63 -3.17
N GLN A 147 -14.78 -6.63 -1.89
CA GLN A 147 -15.60 -5.56 -1.31
C GLN A 147 -14.85 -4.22 -1.28
N LEU A 148 -13.52 -4.23 -1.16
CA LEU A 148 -12.69 -3.03 -1.32
C LEU A 148 -12.71 -2.51 -2.76
N LYS A 149 -12.61 -3.39 -3.77
CA LYS A 149 -12.76 -3.01 -5.19
C LYS A 149 -14.14 -2.42 -5.47
N GLU A 150 -15.19 -3.01 -4.92
CA GLU A 150 -16.57 -2.49 -5.00
C GLU A 150 -16.69 -1.12 -4.35
N LEU A 151 -16.01 -0.86 -3.24
CA LEU A 151 -15.99 0.47 -2.64
C LEU A 151 -15.24 1.50 -3.51
N ALA A 152 -14.08 1.14 -4.05
CA ALA A 152 -13.32 2.01 -4.96
C ALA A 152 -14.16 2.40 -6.20
N LEU A 153 -14.92 1.46 -6.75
CA LEU A 153 -15.85 1.72 -7.84
C LEU A 153 -16.85 2.84 -7.50
N GLN A 154 -17.38 2.85 -6.28
CA GLN A 154 -18.36 3.85 -5.87
C GLN A 154 -17.74 5.25 -5.80
N VAL A 155 -16.47 5.35 -5.41
CA VAL A 155 -15.72 6.62 -5.48
C VAL A 155 -15.60 7.08 -6.94
N ILE A 156 -15.11 6.20 -7.82
CA ILE A 156 -14.82 6.53 -9.23
C ILE A 156 -16.10 6.90 -10.00
N LEU A 157 -17.21 6.21 -9.73
CA LEU A 157 -18.48 6.43 -10.44
C LEU A 157 -19.20 7.70 -10.00
N ARG A 158 -19.07 8.08 -8.72
CA ARG A 158 -19.96 9.06 -8.09
C ARG A 158 -19.27 10.39 -7.81
N CYS A 159 -17.96 10.40 -7.52
CA CYS A 159 -17.29 11.61 -7.02
C CYS A 159 -17.52 12.83 -7.92
N GLU A 160 -17.15 12.75 -9.20
CA GLU A 160 -17.35 13.86 -10.15
C GLU A 160 -18.80 13.95 -10.61
N ALA A 161 -19.43 12.81 -10.92
CA ALA A 161 -20.80 12.76 -11.44
C ALA A 161 -21.86 13.35 -10.49
N GLU A 162 -21.65 13.24 -9.18
CA GLU A 162 -22.52 13.79 -8.13
C GLU A 162 -21.98 15.10 -7.55
N GLY A 163 -20.85 15.61 -8.04
CA GLY A 163 -20.26 16.88 -7.61
C GLY A 163 -19.81 16.87 -6.15
N TRP A 164 -19.18 15.79 -5.69
CA TRP A 164 -18.66 15.70 -4.31
C TRP A 164 -17.64 16.82 -4.05
N THR A 165 -17.67 17.36 -2.83
CA THR A 165 -16.78 18.45 -2.39
C THR A 165 -16.05 18.10 -1.11
N SER A 166 -14.87 18.68 -0.89
CA SER A 166 -14.07 18.36 0.29
C SER A 166 -14.75 18.80 1.59
N THR A 167 -14.66 17.91 2.58
CA THR A 167 -15.09 18.09 3.97
C THR A 167 -13.97 18.63 4.86
N ASP A 168 -12.72 18.65 4.37
CA ASP A 168 -11.60 19.29 5.05
C ASP A 168 -11.89 20.78 5.25
N LEU A 169 -11.76 21.27 6.48
CA LEU A 169 -12.00 22.67 6.84
C LEU A 169 -11.20 23.65 5.98
N LYS A 170 -9.98 23.29 5.56
CA LYS A 170 -9.10 24.16 4.74
C LYS A 170 -9.50 24.18 3.28
N LYS A 171 -10.16 23.14 2.78
CA LYS A 171 -10.57 22.98 1.38
C LYS A 171 -12.09 22.89 1.25
N LYS A 172 -12.82 23.34 2.26
CA LYS A 172 -14.26 23.07 2.37
C LYS A 172 -15.00 23.58 1.14
N GLY A 173 -15.76 22.70 0.49
CA GLY A 173 -16.54 23.04 -0.70
C GLY A 173 -15.77 23.02 -2.02
N THR A 174 -14.46 22.74 -2.04
CA THR A 174 -13.75 22.54 -3.30
C THR A 174 -14.19 21.23 -3.96
N PRO A 175 -14.48 21.21 -5.27
CA PRO A 175 -14.77 19.97 -5.99
C PRO A 175 -13.67 18.92 -5.82
N LEU A 176 -14.06 17.67 -5.62
CA LEU A 176 -13.16 16.53 -5.49
C LEU A 176 -13.05 15.77 -6.80
N LYS A 177 -11.84 15.24 -7.06
CA LYS A 177 -11.61 14.16 -8.00
C LYS A 177 -11.50 12.83 -7.26
N PRO A 178 -11.73 11.67 -7.92
CA PRO A 178 -11.66 10.36 -7.28
C PRO A 178 -10.36 10.10 -6.52
N GLU A 179 -9.22 10.56 -7.04
CA GLU A 179 -7.90 10.43 -6.42
C GLU A 179 -7.74 11.23 -5.12
N ASP A 180 -8.48 12.34 -4.98
CA ASP A 180 -8.42 13.26 -3.84
C ASP A 180 -9.39 12.89 -2.72
N VAL A 181 -10.32 11.96 -2.96
CA VAL A 181 -11.33 11.57 -1.97
C VAL A 181 -10.66 10.94 -0.75
N THR A 182 -10.75 11.64 0.38
CA THR A 182 -10.30 11.14 1.68
C THR A 182 -11.36 10.28 2.33
N LEU A 183 -11.03 9.63 3.44
CA LEU A 183 -12.03 8.87 4.20
C LEU A 183 -13.09 9.78 4.84
N TYR A 184 -12.74 11.00 5.22
CA TYR A 184 -13.72 11.98 5.73
C TYR A 184 -14.78 12.28 4.66
N ASP A 185 -14.34 12.52 3.43
CA ASP A 185 -15.20 12.82 2.29
C ASP A 185 -16.08 11.62 1.94
N LEU A 186 -15.49 10.43 1.85
CA LEU A 186 -16.23 9.20 1.53
C LEU A 186 -17.27 8.86 2.59
N VAL A 187 -16.95 9.08 3.87
CA VAL A 187 -17.91 8.83 4.96
C VAL A 187 -19.12 9.74 4.85
N GLU A 188 -18.90 11.02 4.53
CA GLU A 188 -19.96 12.01 4.42
C GLU A 188 -20.81 11.82 3.16
N HIS A 189 -20.17 11.67 1.99
CA HIS A 189 -20.88 11.63 0.70
C HIS A 189 -21.45 10.26 0.34
N TYR A 190 -20.96 9.16 0.94
CA TYR A 190 -21.37 7.82 0.55
C TYR A 190 -21.75 6.93 1.73
N VAL A 191 -20.84 6.71 2.68
CA VAL A 191 -21.06 5.69 3.73
C VAL A 191 -22.26 6.03 4.60
N LYS A 192 -22.32 7.25 5.14
CA LYS A 192 -23.45 7.68 5.97
C LYS A 192 -24.78 7.65 5.20
N PRO A 193 -24.90 8.25 3.98
CA PRO A 193 -26.14 8.18 3.20
C PRO A 193 -26.67 6.76 3.01
N ILE A 194 -25.84 5.82 2.55
CA ILE A 194 -26.34 4.46 2.24
C ILE A 194 -26.64 3.62 3.49
N THR A 195 -26.06 3.99 4.64
CA THR A 195 -26.29 3.29 5.92
C THR A 195 -27.34 3.99 6.78
N ALA A 196 -27.83 5.16 6.38
CA ALA A 196 -28.70 6.02 7.19
C ALA A 196 -30.02 5.36 7.56
N GLU A 197 -30.70 4.71 6.60
CA GLU A 197 -32.00 4.07 6.85
C GLU A 197 -31.94 2.97 7.90
N ARG A 198 -30.82 2.23 7.95
CA ARG A 198 -30.61 1.10 8.85
C ARG A 198 -29.82 1.45 10.10
N GLN A 199 -29.20 2.64 10.14
CA GLN A 199 -28.33 3.10 11.22
C GLN A 199 -27.28 2.03 11.59
N CYS A 200 -26.57 1.50 10.60
CA CYS A 200 -25.60 0.41 10.77
C CYS A 200 -24.22 0.77 10.18
N SER A 201 -23.25 -0.13 10.32
CA SER A 201 -21.94 0.01 9.67
C SER A 201 -22.03 -0.25 8.16
N TYR A 202 -21.00 0.19 7.41
CA TYR A 202 -20.89 -0.11 5.99
C TYR A 202 -20.77 -1.62 5.75
N VAL A 203 -19.98 -2.31 6.58
CA VAL A 203 -19.73 -3.75 6.42
C VAL A 203 -21.03 -4.56 6.53
N GLU A 204 -21.93 -4.20 7.45
CA GLU A 204 -23.24 -4.84 7.60
C GLU A 204 -24.15 -4.67 6.37
N MET A 205 -23.93 -3.61 5.56
CA MET A 205 -24.66 -3.38 4.31
C MET A 205 -24.12 -4.21 3.14
N VAL A 206 -22.82 -4.50 3.12
CA VAL A 206 -22.16 -5.14 1.96
C VAL A 206 -21.72 -6.58 2.20
N SER A 207 -21.79 -7.06 3.44
CA SER A 207 -21.41 -8.43 3.80
C SER A 207 -22.64 -9.32 3.95
N SER A 208 -22.43 -10.61 3.73
CA SER A 208 -23.44 -11.66 3.92
C SER A 208 -23.17 -12.55 5.13
N LYS A 209 -22.06 -12.31 5.83
CA LYS A 209 -21.65 -13.03 7.04
C LYS A 209 -20.65 -12.18 7.84
N GLU A 210 -20.56 -12.46 9.13
CA GLU A 210 -19.47 -11.99 9.98
C GLU A 210 -18.12 -12.58 9.52
N LYS A 211 -17.04 -11.82 9.67
CA LYS A 211 -15.68 -12.22 9.27
C LYS A 211 -14.66 -11.63 10.24
N SER A 212 -13.91 -12.50 10.92
CA SER A 212 -12.71 -12.08 11.65
C SER A 212 -11.70 -11.46 10.70
N PRO A 213 -11.02 -10.37 11.05
CA PRO A 213 -9.94 -9.82 10.23
C PRO A 213 -8.79 -10.81 10.09
N THR A 214 -8.26 -10.88 8.87
CA THR A 214 -6.91 -11.40 8.67
C THR A 214 -5.91 -10.33 9.10
N TYR A 215 -6.16 -9.07 8.72
CA TYR A 215 -5.32 -7.94 9.07
C TYR A 215 -6.13 -6.75 9.60
N TYR A 216 -5.56 -6.07 10.58
CA TYR A 216 -6.01 -4.76 11.02
C TYR A 216 -5.36 -3.68 10.16
N VAL A 217 -6.12 -2.64 9.77
CA VAL A 217 -5.59 -1.54 8.95
C VAL A 217 -5.43 -0.28 9.82
N SER A 218 -4.17 0.08 10.09
CA SER A 218 -3.80 1.34 10.73
C SER A 218 -3.61 2.42 9.66
N HIS A 219 -4.32 3.55 9.76
CA HIS A 219 -4.26 4.59 8.73
C HIS A 219 -4.79 5.96 9.17
N TYR A 220 -4.34 7.00 8.47
CA TYR A 220 -4.89 8.35 8.58
C TYR A 220 -6.15 8.50 7.71
N TRP A 221 -7.18 9.18 8.24
CA TRP A 221 -8.45 9.40 7.52
C TRP A 221 -8.34 10.44 6.40
N GLY A 222 -7.39 11.38 6.49
CA GLY A 222 -7.21 12.40 5.46
C GLY A 222 -6.32 11.96 4.29
N ASP A 223 -5.95 10.68 4.23
CA ASP A 223 -5.25 10.10 3.10
C ASP A 223 -6.25 9.60 2.03
N SER A 224 -5.76 9.46 0.78
CA SER A 224 -6.56 9.04 -0.37
C SER A 224 -7.16 7.64 -0.17
N VAL A 225 -8.48 7.51 -0.35
CA VAL A 225 -9.15 6.21 -0.28
C VAL A 225 -8.65 5.27 -1.36
N LEU A 226 -8.48 5.75 -2.59
CA LEU A 226 -8.01 4.92 -3.70
C LEU A 226 -6.56 4.49 -3.47
N GLY A 227 -5.70 5.39 -2.97
CA GLY A 227 -4.32 5.06 -2.59
C GLY A 227 -4.25 3.98 -1.51
N LYS A 228 -5.09 4.09 -0.48
CA LYS A 228 -5.22 3.07 0.57
C LYS A 228 -5.67 1.71 0.01
N ILE A 229 -6.70 1.69 -0.84
CA ILE A 229 -7.19 0.43 -1.43
C ILE A 229 -6.11 -0.18 -2.32
N ALA A 230 -5.39 0.61 -3.12
CA ALA A 230 -4.27 0.15 -3.91
C ALA A 230 -3.17 -0.51 -3.05
N CYS A 231 -2.84 0.08 -1.90
CA CYS A 231 -1.90 -0.50 -0.94
C CYS A 231 -2.37 -1.86 -0.41
N LEU A 232 -3.65 -1.99 -0.04
CA LEU A 232 -4.21 -3.25 0.47
C LEU A 232 -4.30 -4.33 -0.61
N LEU A 233 -4.58 -3.97 -1.86
CA LEU A 233 -4.53 -4.90 -3.00
C LEU A 233 -3.10 -5.36 -3.27
N GLN A 234 -2.13 -4.46 -3.18
CA GLN A 234 -0.71 -4.80 -3.31
C GLN A 234 -0.24 -5.70 -2.16
N HIS A 235 -0.66 -5.43 -0.92
CA HIS A 235 -0.39 -6.29 0.23
C HIS A 235 -0.93 -7.72 0.01
N ALA A 236 -2.21 -7.86 -0.38
CA ALA A 236 -2.78 -9.17 -0.73
C ALA A 236 -1.95 -9.88 -1.83
N LYS A 237 -1.55 -9.15 -2.87
CA LYS A 237 -0.73 -9.67 -3.98
C LYS A 237 0.66 -10.14 -3.50
N ASP A 238 1.32 -9.39 -2.61
CA ASP A 238 2.65 -9.75 -2.10
C ASP A 238 2.62 -10.99 -1.20
N HIS A 239 1.49 -11.27 -0.56
CA HIS A 239 1.25 -12.50 0.21
C HIS A 239 0.63 -13.62 -0.63
N MET A 240 0.49 -13.44 -1.96
CA MET A 240 -0.13 -14.40 -2.87
C MET A 240 -1.54 -14.84 -2.43
N ASP A 241 -2.30 -13.91 -1.83
CA ASP A 241 -3.65 -14.15 -1.36
C ASP A 241 -4.58 -14.59 -2.51
N ASP A 242 -5.39 -15.61 -2.24
CA ASP A 242 -6.37 -16.17 -3.16
C ASP A 242 -7.72 -15.42 -3.12
N GLY A 243 -7.78 -14.30 -2.41
CA GLY A 243 -8.97 -13.51 -2.13
C GLY A 243 -9.64 -13.85 -0.79
N SER A 244 -8.98 -14.62 0.07
CA SER A 244 -9.44 -14.97 1.41
C SER A 244 -9.12 -13.90 2.45
N PHE A 245 -8.11 -13.06 2.21
CA PHE A 245 -7.75 -12.00 3.14
C PHE A 245 -8.92 -11.05 3.41
N THR A 246 -9.07 -10.69 4.68
CA THR A 246 -10.02 -9.69 5.14
C THR A 246 -9.34 -8.63 5.97
N TYR A 247 -9.81 -7.40 5.82
CA TYR A 247 -9.24 -6.19 6.39
C TYR A 247 -10.28 -5.51 7.26
N TRP A 248 -9.93 -5.28 8.53
CA TRP A 248 -10.72 -4.43 9.41
C TRP A 248 -10.29 -2.98 9.24
N ILE A 249 -11.23 -2.12 8.86
CA ILE A 249 -10.98 -0.69 8.61
C ILE A 249 -12.00 0.10 9.40
N CYS A 250 -11.52 0.95 10.30
CA CYS A 250 -12.33 1.57 11.35
C CYS A 250 -13.60 2.30 10.85
N ALA A 251 -13.50 3.08 9.77
CA ALA A 251 -14.66 3.83 9.26
C ALA A 251 -15.75 2.95 8.63
N TYR A 252 -15.39 1.74 8.20
CA TYR A 252 -16.33 0.82 7.55
C TYR A 252 -16.93 -0.17 8.55
N ALA A 253 -16.16 -0.55 9.56
CA ALA A 253 -16.56 -1.48 10.62
C ALA A 253 -17.40 -0.79 11.71
N ASN A 254 -16.98 0.40 12.16
CA ASN A 254 -17.74 1.15 13.15
C ASN A 254 -19.01 1.73 12.53
N ASN A 255 -20.11 1.69 13.28
CA ASN A 255 -21.34 2.38 12.92
C ASN A 255 -21.15 3.90 12.99
N GLN A 256 -21.04 4.55 11.83
CA GLN A 256 -20.79 6.00 11.73
C GLN A 256 -21.95 6.86 12.26
N HIS A 257 -23.14 6.28 12.46
CA HIS A 257 -24.28 6.98 13.08
C HIS A 257 -24.25 6.93 14.61
N LYS A 258 -23.48 5.99 15.19
CA LYS A 258 -23.39 5.74 16.63
C LYS A 258 -21.92 5.63 17.09
N LEU A 259 -21.04 6.40 16.47
CA LEU A 259 -19.59 6.25 16.60
C LEU A 259 -19.09 6.33 18.06
N GLN A 260 -19.72 7.18 18.88
CA GLN A 260 -19.34 7.31 20.29
C GLN A 260 -19.55 6.01 21.08
N GLN A 261 -20.61 5.26 20.77
CA GLN A 261 -20.94 3.98 21.41
C GLN A 261 -19.98 2.87 20.97
N GLU A 262 -19.48 2.95 19.73
CA GLU A 262 -18.55 1.97 19.14
C GLU A 262 -17.11 2.14 19.64
N ILE A 263 -16.67 3.40 19.76
CA ILE A 263 -15.27 3.72 20.06
C ILE A 263 -15.04 3.83 21.56
N ASN A 264 -15.87 4.57 22.31
CA ASN A 264 -15.49 4.89 23.68
C ASN A 264 -16.66 5.43 24.53
N SER A 265 -17.41 4.55 25.19
CA SER A 265 -18.43 4.98 26.15
C SER A 265 -17.85 5.44 27.50
N HIS A 266 -16.59 5.07 27.83
CA HIS A 266 -16.04 5.18 29.19
C HIS A 266 -14.61 5.73 29.34
N GLY A 267 -13.95 6.11 28.25
CA GLY A 267 -12.58 6.66 28.25
C GLY A 267 -11.46 5.62 28.08
N ASP A 268 -11.74 4.32 28.06
CA ASP A 268 -10.73 3.25 28.07
C ASP A 268 -10.33 2.77 26.65
N PRO A 269 -9.07 2.98 26.19
CA PRO A 269 -8.62 2.57 24.87
C PRO A 269 -8.74 1.06 24.58
N ILE A 270 -8.69 0.19 25.60
CA ILE A 270 -8.79 -1.26 25.38
C ILE A 270 -10.23 -1.77 25.25
N GLU A 271 -11.22 -0.95 25.63
CA GLU A 271 -12.63 -1.27 25.41
C GLU A 271 -13.11 -0.86 24.00
N THR A 272 -12.22 -0.28 23.21
CA THR A 272 -12.53 0.14 21.85
C THR A 272 -12.68 -1.06 20.90
N SER A 273 -13.45 -0.87 19.83
CA SER A 273 -13.48 -1.82 18.71
C SER A 273 -12.11 -1.98 18.04
N PHE A 274 -11.25 -0.95 18.09
CA PHE A 274 -9.89 -0.99 17.56
C PHE A 274 -9.04 -2.07 18.25
N PHE A 275 -9.02 -2.05 19.60
CA PHE A 275 -8.25 -3.02 20.38
C PHE A 275 -8.75 -4.45 20.14
N ARG A 276 -10.06 -4.67 20.18
CA ARG A 276 -10.66 -5.98 19.91
C ARG A 276 -10.33 -6.51 18.51
N ALA A 277 -10.37 -5.65 17.49
CA ALA A 277 -10.05 -6.05 16.12
C ALA A 277 -8.56 -6.40 15.92
N ILE A 278 -7.64 -5.65 16.54
CA ILE A 278 -6.20 -5.98 16.54
C ILE A 278 -5.96 -7.34 17.17
N GLN A 279 -6.60 -7.64 18.32
CA GLN A 279 -6.42 -8.92 19.01
C GLN A 279 -6.85 -10.14 18.19
N LEU A 280 -7.80 -9.97 17.27
CA LEU A 280 -8.27 -11.05 16.37
C LEU A 280 -7.47 -11.17 15.07
N SER A 281 -6.59 -10.20 14.78
CA SER A 281 -5.85 -10.14 13.52
C SER A 281 -4.56 -10.97 13.59
N GLN A 282 -4.09 -11.43 12.43
CA GLN A 282 -2.77 -12.06 12.31
C GLN A 282 -1.64 -11.02 12.28
N GLY A 283 -1.97 -9.80 11.85
CA GLY A 283 -1.05 -8.67 11.80
C GLY A 283 -1.74 -7.33 11.57
N THR A 284 -0.95 -6.27 11.64
CA THR A 284 -1.36 -4.90 11.32
C THR A 284 -0.66 -4.44 10.05
N VAL A 285 -1.42 -3.87 9.12
CA VAL A 285 -0.91 -3.16 7.95
C VAL A 285 -1.11 -1.66 8.16
N SER A 286 -0.02 -0.93 8.31
CA SER A 286 -0.02 0.54 8.39
C SER A 286 0.07 1.15 7.00
N ILE A 287 -0.85 2.04 6.69
CA ILE A 287 -0.85 2.79 5.43
C ILE A 287 -0.15 4.13 5.68
N MET A 288 1.03 4.28 5.09
CA MET A 288 1.82 5.49 5.17
C MET A 288 1.36 6.48 4.10
N ASP A 289 0.78 7.59 4.54
CA ASP A 289 0.43 8.70 3.66
C ASP A 289 1.68 9.45 3.19
N GLN A 290 1.56 10.21 2.09
CA GLN A 290 2.68 10.93 1.47
C GLN A 290 3.36 11.93 2.42
N HIS A 291 2.64 12.42 3.42
CA HIS A 291 3.13 13.37 4.42
C HIS A 291 3.50 12.69 5.75
N ARG A 292 3.36 11.37 5.85
CA ARG A 292 3.64 10.56 7.06
C ARG A 292 2.84 11.01 8.28
N ILE A 293 1.69 11.65 8.07
CA ILE A 293 0.78 12.14 9.11
C ILE A 293 0.30 10.98 9.98
N CYS A 294 0.15 9.77 9.44
CA CYS A 294 -0.27 8.60 10.21
C CYS A 294 0.61 8.39 11.45
N PHE A 295 1.93 8.61 11.38
CA PHE A 295 2.83 8.45 12.52
C PHE A 295 2.75 9.58 13.55
N ALA A 296 2.06 10.68 13.22
CA ALA A 296 1.82 11.81 14.12
C ALA A 296 0.41 11.79 14.73
N ARG A 297 -0.39 10.72 14.54
CA ARG A 297 -1.76 10.60 15.05
C ARG A 297 -1.80 9.63 16.23
N ILE A 298 -2.44 10.03 17.33
CA ILE A 298 -2.42 9.24 18.57
C ILE A 298 -3.00 7.83 18.38
N TRP A 299 -4.09 7.69 17.65
CA TRP A 299 -4.74 6.40 17.44
C TRP A 299 -3.84 5.47 16.63
N CYS A 300 -3.16 5.98 15.60
CA CYS A 300 -2.15 5.21 14.87
C CYS A 300 -0.96 4.85 15.77
N ALA A 301 -0.49 5.76 16.62
CA ALA A 301 0.58 5.48 17.58
C ALA A 301 0.20 4.36 18.56
N PHE A 302 -1.07 4.34 19.02
CA PHE A 302 -1.61 3.25 19.83
C PHE A 302 -1.61 1.91 19.09
N GLU A 303 -2.09 1.90 17.85
CA GLU A 303 -2.13 0.69 17.02
C GLU A 303 -0.73 0.12 16.74
N ILE A 304 0.26 1.00 16.50
CA ILE A 304 1.67 0.63 16.36
C ILE A 304 2.20 0.02 17.65
N PHE A 305 1.92 0.66 18.79
CA PHE A 305 2.30 0.14 20.09
C PHE A 305 1.73 -1.27 20.34
N LEU A 306 0.44 -1.47 20.05
CA LEU A 306 -0.22 -2.76 20.24
C LEU A 306 0.39 -3.83 19.34
N ALA A 307 0.61 -3.50 18.06
CA ALA A 307 1.17 -4.42 17.08
C ALA A 307 2.62 -4.82 17.41
N LEU A 308 3.47 -3.85 17.78
CA LEU A 308 4.89 -4.10 17.98
C LEU A 308 5.22 -4.70 19.35
N ARG A 309 4.49 -4.33 20.41
CA ARG A 309 4.79 -4.75 21.79
C ARG A 309 3.75 -5.67 22.39
N ASP A 310 2.49 -5.24 22.46
CA ASP A 310 1.47 -5.95 23.25
C ASP A 310 1.13 -7.32 22.64
N MET A 311 0.87 -7.36 21.33
CA MET A 311 0.52 -8.60 20.64
C MET A 311 1.70 -9.58 20.53
N ASN A 312 2.93 -9.07 20.43
CA ASN A 312 4.13 -9.91 20.43
C ASN A 312 4.48 -10.44 21.84
N SER A 313 4.20 -9.68 22.90
CA SER A 313 4.41 -10.13 24.29
C SER A 313 3.37 -11.18 24.71
N ASN A 314 2.10 -11.02 24.30
CA ASN A 314 1.03 -11.94 24.67
C ASN A 314 1.17 -13.32 24.03
N LYS A 315 1.72 -13.44 22.80
CA LYS A 315 1.99 -14.75 22.19
C LYS A 315 3.10 -15.52 22.93
N SER A 316 4.18 -14.84 23.32
CA SER A 316 5.26 -15.45 24.11
C SER A 316 4.83 -15.97 25.49
N ASN A 317 3.76 -15.41 26.08
CA ASN A 317 3.25 -15.79 27.40
C ASN A 317 2.05 -16.75 27.37
N ASN A 318 1.45 -17.04 26.21
CA ASN A 318 0.19 -17.78 26.13
C ASN A 318 0.32 -19.31 26.19
N ASN A 319 1.46 -19.84 26.64
CA ASN A 319 1.55 -21.26 26.99
C ASN A 319 0.63 -21.67 28.16
N ASN A 320 0.00 -20.73 28.88
CA ASN A 320 -0.81 -21.04 30.07
C ASN A 320 -2.24 -20.46 30.15
N ASN A 321 -2.81 -19.76 29.15
CA ASN A 321 -4.21 -19.29 29.24
C ASN A 321 -5.03 -19.54 27.95
N LYS A 322 -5.62 -20.73 27.85
CA LYS A 322 -6.64 -21.07 26.86
C LYS A 322 -8.02 -20.55 27.27
N SER A 323 -8.48 -19.46 26.63
CA SER A 323 -9.89 -19.03 26.55
C SER A 323 -9.94 -17.83 25.59
N TRP A 324 -10.69 -17.72 24.49
CA TRP A 324 -11.91 -18.35 23.98
C TRP A 324 -11.73 -18.77 22.50
N GLY A 325 -12.30 -19.92 22.10
CA GLY A 325 -12.68 -20.18 20.71
C GLY A 325 -11.61 -20.70 19.72
N SER A 326 -10.53 -21.32 20.19
CA SER A 326 -9.45 -21.81 19.32
C SER A 326 -9.92 -22.91 18.35
N LYS A 327 -10.02 -22.57 17.06
CA LYS A 327 -9.68 -23.53 16.01
C LYS A 327 -8.24 -23.97 16.24
N GLN A 328 -8.03 -25.28 16.33
CA GLN A 328 -6.69 -25.86 16.23
C GLN A 328 -6.11 -25.49 14.86
N GLN A 329 -5.06 -24.68 14.80
CA GLN A 329 -4.05 -24.79 13.74
C GLN A 329 -2.83 -23.89 13.96
N GLU A 330 -1.69 -24.51 13.63
CA GLU A 330 -0.44 -23.93 13.10
C GLU A 330 0.48 -23.16 14.07
N GLU A 331 1.77 -23.30 13.77
CA GLU A 331 2.94 -22.88 14.53
C GLU A 331 2.83 -21.45 15.08
N ASP A 332 3.64 -21.13 16.09
CA ASP A 332 3.65 -19.85 16.81
C ASP A 332 4.09 -18.67 15.91
N VAL A 333 3.27 -18.32 14.92
CA VAL A 333 3.56 -17.26 13.95
C VAL A 333 3.47 -15.91 14.68
N PRO A 334 4.54 -15.09 14.70
CA PRO A 334 4.54 -13.80 15.38
C PRO A 334 3.45 -12.87 14.82
N TYR A 335 3.03 -11.88 15.60
CA TYR A 335 2.10 -10.87 15.10
C TYR A 335 2.83 -9.96 14.10
N MET A 336 2.35 -9.93 12.85
CA MET A 336 3.03 -9.19 11.78
C MET A 336 2.75 -7.68 11.87
N TYR A 337 3.77 -6.86 11.60
CA TYR A 337 3.58 -5.42 11.41
C TYR A 337 4.22 -4.96 10.09
N GLU A 338 3.39 -4.60 9.13
CA GLU A 338 3.82 -4.22 7.78
C GLU A 338 3.42 -2.78 7.46
N ILE A 339 4.20 -2.10 6.61
CA ILE A 339 3.93 -0.71 6.20
C ILE A 339 3.79 -0.66 4.68
N TYR A 340 2.70 -0.10 4.16
CA TYR A 340 2.49 0.07 2.73
C TYR A 340 2.26 1.53 2.36
N THR A 341 2.72 1.93 1.19
CA THR A 341 2.59 3.29 0.66
C THR A 341 2.41 3.28 -0.85
N VAL A 342 1.76 4.32 -1.37
CA VAL A 342 1.77 4.63 -2.81
C VAL A 342 3.15 5.22 -3.17
N LYS A 343 3.64 4.93 -4.37
CA LYS A 343 4.85 5.56 -4.91
C LYS A 343 4.64 7.07 -5.10
N ALA A 344 5.65 7.87 -4.76
CA ALA A 344 5.63 9.31 -4.99
C ALA A 344 5.63 9.67 -6.49
N THR A 345 6.26 8.85 -7.33
CA THR A 345 6.29 9.03 -8.79
C THR A 345 5.77 7.77 -9.49
N PRO A 346 4.79 7.89 -10.40
CA PRO A 346 4.41 6.80 -11.30
C PRO A 346 5.62 6.42 -12.16
N ASP A 347 6.16 5.23 -11.95
CA ASP A 347 7.17 4.65 -12.85
C ASP A 347 6.49 3.60 -13.72
N ASN A 348 6.46 3.86 -15.02
CA ASN A 348 5.87 2.95 -16.02
C ASN A 348 6.69 1.66 -16.21
N ARG A 349 7.90 1.56 -15.65
CA ARG A 349 8.79 0.39 -15.78
C ARG A 349 8.45 -0.75 -14.82
N HIS A 350 7.69 -0.49 -13.76
CA HIS A 350 7.38 -1.48 -12.73
C HIS A 350 5.88 -1.63 -12.52
N ASP A 351 5.39 -2.88 -12.50
CA ASP A 351 3.95 -3.18 -12.46
C ASP A 351 3.22 -2.73 -11.18
N ASN A 352 3.92 -2.50 -10.07
CA ASN A 352 3.31 -2.18 -8.79
C ASN A 352 3.42 -0.68 -8.49
N ALA A 353 2.29 0.03 -8.34
CA ALA A 353 2.29 1.44 -7.95
C ALA A 353 2.31 1.67 -6.43
N CYS A 354 2.15 0.60 -5.65
CA CYS A 354 2.32 0.60 -4.20
C CYS A 354 3.50 -0.28 -3.80
N LEU A 355 4.08 0.03 -2.64
CA LEU A 355 5.27 -0.63 -2.09
C LEU A 355 5.01 -1.01 -0.64
N GLY A 356 5.51 -2.18 -0.25
CA GLY A 356 5.38 -2.72 1.10
C GLY A 356 6.73 -2.93 1.76
N LEU A 357 6.83 -2.50 3.01
CA LEU A 357 7.83 -2.93 3.98
C LEU A 357 7.19 -4.07 4.78
N ARG A 358 7.58 -5.30 4.45
CA ARG A 358 7.04 -6.52 5.05
C ARG A 358 7.82 -6.97 6.27
N ASP A 359 7.14 -7.67 7.15
CA ASP A 359 7.74 -8.36 8.27
C ASP A 359 8.38 -9.66 7.76
N VAL A 360 9.61 -9.57 7.23
CA VAL A 360 10.42 -10.78 7.04
C VAL A 360 10.93 -11.18 8.41
N ASN A 361 10.20 -12.11 9.04
CA ASN A 361 10.46 -12.73 10.34
C ASN A 361 11.87 -12.43 10.90
N VAL A 362 11.91 -11.68 12.00
CA VAL A 362 13.11 -11.47 12.85
C VAL A 362 13.70 -12.80 13.39
N PHE A 363 13.05 -13.94 13.13
CA PHE A 363 13.54 -15.29 13.42
C PHE A 363 14.16 -16.04 12.22
N GLY A 364 14.14 -15.45 11.03
CA GLY A 364 14.72 -16.07 9.83
C GLY A 364 15.00 -15.03 8.77
N GLY A 365 16.29 -14.67 8.64
CA GLY A 365 16.88 -14.04 7.47
C GLY A 365 16.07 -12.88 6.88
N ALA A 366 16.44 -11.66 7.24
CA ALA A 366 16.08 -10.47 6.49
C ALA A 366 16.56 -10.58 5.02
N GLN A 367 15.78 -11.26 4.16
CA GLN A 367 15.95 -11.27 2.72
C GLN A 367 15.39 -9.96 2.15
N TYR A 368 16.05 -8.85 2.48
CA TYR A 368 15.82 -7.58 1.81
C TYR A 368 16.59 -7.61 0.49
N GLY A 369 15.87 -7.44 -0.63
CA GLY A 369 16.47 -7.41 -1.96
C GLY A 369 16.13 -8.60 -2.88
N ALA A 370 14.88 -9.08 -2.90
CA ALA A 370 14.42 -9.93 -4.00
C ALA A 370 14.68 -9.18 -5.33
N LYS A 371 15.54 -9.75 -6.19
CA LYS A 371 15.93 -9.17 -7.49
C LYS A 371 14.68 -8.66 -8.23
N GLY A 372 14.62 -7.35 -8.48
CA GLY A 372 13.62 -6.73 -9.36
C GLY A 372 12.42 -6.02 -8.71
N LYS A 373 12.26 -6.00 -7.38
CA LYS A 373 11.25 -5.12 -6.74
C LYS A 373 11.88 -3.74 -6.42
N PRO A 374 11.21 -2.63 -6.78
CA PRO A 374 11.69 -1.29 -6.42
C PRO A 374 11.71 -1.14 -4.88
N PRO A 375 12.72 -0.46 -4.32
CA PRO A 375 12.85 -0.33 -2.88
C PRO A 375 11.72 0.51 -2.29
N PHE A 376 11.32 0.20 -1.05
CA PHE A 376 10.42 1.06 -0.28
C PHE A 376 10.99 2.47 -0.18
N PRO A 377 10.17 3.54 -0.21
CA PRO A 377 10.66 4.92 -0.18
C PRO A 377 11.60 5.17 0.99
N CYS A 378 12.76 5.71 0.67
CA CYS A 378 13.78 6.04 1.65
C CYS A 378 13.54 7.46 2.16
N CYS A 379 13.02 7.59 3.38
CA CYS A 379 12.71 8.88 4.00
C CYS A 379 13.38 8.96 5.37
N PRO A 380 14.53 9.64 5.52
CA PRO A 380 15.25 9.70 6.80
C PRO A 380 14.43 10.35 7.92
N GLU A 381 13.41 11.15 7.60
CA GLU A 381 12.48 11.75 8.57
C GLU A 381 11.63 10.69 9.29
N MET A 382 11.45 9.51 8.68
CA MET A 382 10.78 8.39 9.37
C MET A 382 11.60 7.88 10.56
N LEU A 383 12.90 8.13 10.59
CA LEU A 383 13.76 7.78 11.72
C LEU A 383 13.64 8.79 12.88
N ASP A 384 12.91 9.89 12.69
CA ASP A 384 12.65 10.91 13.71
C ASP A 384 11.27 10.77 14.38
N ILE A 385 10.47 9.75 14.02
CA ILE A 385 9.11 9.52 14.56
C ILE A 385 9.16 9.37 16.08
N CYS A 386 8.34 10.14 16.80
CA CYS A 386 8.19 10.11 18.25
C CYS A 386 6.70 9.91 18.61
N ILE A 387 6.32 8.71 19.07
CA ILE A 387 4.92 8.39 19.39
C ILE A 387 4.33 9.27 20.51
N GLU A 388 5.16 9.73 21.45
CA GLU A 388 4.76 10.60 22.55
C GLU A 388 4.39 12.02 22.11
N LYS A 389 4.77 12.40 20.87
CA LYS A 389 4.40 13.68 20.25
C LYS A 389 3.14 13.58 19.39
N ALA A 390 2.49 12.42 19.35
CA ALA A 390 1.33 12.20 18.50
C ALA A 390 0.14 13.08 18.93
N ALA A 391 -0.53 13.67 17.95
CA ALA A 391 -1.66 14.56 18.14
C ALA A 391 -2.99 13.82 18.11
N ALA A 392 -3.96 14.33 18.85
CA ALA A 392 -5.33 13.83 18.90
C ALA A 392 -6.32 14.93 18.55
N THR A 393 -7.44 14.55 17.91
CA THR A 393 -8.57 15.47 17.76
C THR A 393 -9.24 15.75 19.12
N ARG A 394 -9.24 14.75 20.01
CA ARG A 394 -9.72 14.86 21.40
C ARG A 394 -8.55 14.62 22.33
N ASP A 395 -8.21 15.62 23.16
CA ASP A 395 -7.06 15.52 24.05
C ASP A 395 -7.18 14.37 25.07
N ASN A 396 -8.41 13.99 25.45
CA ASN A 396 -8.64 12.82 26.30
C ASN A 396 -8.10 11.53 25.68
N ASP A 397 -8.22 11.33 24.36
CA ASP A 397 -7.67 10.17 23.68
C ASP A 397 -6.13 10.17 23.80
N ARG A 398 -5.50 11.35 23.66
CA ARG A 398 -4.04 11.52 23.85
C ARG A 398 -3.63 11.08 25.25
N ARG A 399 -4.27 11.62 26.28
CA ARG A 399 -3.93 11.29 27.68
C ARG A 399 -4.11 9.82 27.97
N SER A 400 -5.30 9.26 27.68
CA SER A 400 -5.60 7.86 27.99
C SER A 400 -4.69 6.88 27.26
N ILE A 401 -4.38 7.13 25.98
CA ILE A 401 -3.47 6.27 25.20
C ILE A 401 -2.03 6.39 25.71
N LEU A 402 -1.51 7.61 25.88
CA LEU A 402 -0.12 7.79 26.31
C LEU A 402 0.10 7.24 27.72
N ASN A 403 -0.86 7.37 28.63
CA ASN A 403 -0.82 6.74 29.94
C ASN A 403 -0.93 5.21 29.85
N TYR A 404 -1.77 4.67 28.97
CA TYR A 404 -1.83 3.22 28.73
C TYR A 404 -0.48 2.65 28.29
N ILE A 405 0.21 3.35 27.39
CA ILE A 405 1.53 2.93 26.89
C ILE A 405 2.55 2.84 28.04
N CYS A 406 2.48 3.78 28.99
CA CYS A 406 3.38 3.84 30.15
C CYS A 406 3.05 2.84 31.26
N GLY A 407 1.78 2.71 31.64
CA GLY A 407 1.36 2.01 32.86
C GLY A 407 0.15 1.09 32.69
N GLY A 408 -0.24 0.77 31.46
CA GLY A 408 -1.36 -0.11 31.14
C GLY A 408 -2.73 0.48 31.53
N ARG A 409 -3.71 -0.41 31.68
CA ARG A 409 -5.12 -0.04 31.89
C ARG A 409 -5.33 0.88 33.09
N ALA A 410 -4.67 0.60 34.21
CA ALA A 410 -4.81 1.39 35.44
C ALA A 410 -4.39 2.86 35.24
N ALA A 411 -3.33 3.10 34.46
CA ALA A 411 -2.88 4.45 34.14
C ALA A 411 -3.79 5.14 33.12
N ALA A 412 -4.38 4.41 32.16
CA ALA A 412 -5.22 4.97 31.10
C ALA A 412 -6.47 5.72 31.61
N VAL A 413 -7.00 5.31 32.76
CA VAL A 413 -8.21 5.88 33.39
C VAL A 413 -7.92 6.98 34.41
N SER A 414 -6.66 7.30 34.68
CA SER A 414 -6.25 8.22 35.76
C SER A 414 -6.53 9.71 35.51
N ASN A 415 -6.92 10.09 34.29
CA ASN A 415 -7.02 11.49 33.82
C ASN A 415 -5.74 12.34 33.99
N GLU A 416 -4.62 11.74 34.40
CA GLU A 416 -3.35 12.43 34.59
C GLU A 416 -2.75 12.87 33.25
N GLU A 417 -1.93 13.92 33.29
CA GLU A 417 -1.17 14.34 32.12
C GLU A 417 -0.03 13.32 31.88
N PRO A 418 0.09 12.74 30.66
CA PRO A 418 1.12 11.76 30.39
C PRO A 418 2.52 12.35 30.52
N PRO A 419 3.50 11.53 30.92
CA PRO A 419 4.88 11.99 31.06
C PRO A 419 5.43 12.46 29.71
N SER A 420 6.27 13.50 29.70
CA SER A 420 6.92 13.98 28.48
C SER A 420 7.97 13.00 27.92
N GLY A 421 8.38 12.00 28.71
CA GLY A 421 9.30 10.94 28.31
C GLY A 421 9.13 9.70 29.19
N HIS A 422 9.27 8.52 28.61
CA HIS A 422 9.13 7.24 29.29
C HIS A 422 9.89 6.13 28.54
N CYS A 423 10.37 5.11 29.25
CA CYS A 423 11.09 3.98 28.62
C CYS A 423 10.22 3.25 27.58
N ALA A 424 8.92 3.08 27.86
CA ALA A 424 7.95 2.52 26.92
C ALA A 424 7.87 3.29 25.59
N TYR A 425 7.94 4.63 25.62
CA TYR A 425 7.96 5.42 24.39
C TYR A 425 9.24 5.19 23.60
N GLN A 426 10.38 5.22 24.30
CA GLN A 426 11.69 4.98 23.69
C GLN A 426 11.77 3.59 23.06
N GLU A 427 11.27 2.56 23.73
CA GLU A 427 11.24 1.19 23.23
C GLU A 427 10.48 1.07 21.91
N ILE A 428 9.25 1.59 21.82
CA ILE A 428 8.44 1.54 20.60
C ILE A 428 9.05 2.37 19.48
N ASN A 429 9.50 3.58 19.80
CA ASN A 429 10.19 4.44 18.83
C ASN A 429 11.40 3.71 18.24
N ASN A 430 12.22 3.07 19.08
CA ASN A 430 13.38 2.33 18.63
C ASN A 430 13.00 1.11 17.77
N LEU A 431 11.98 0.35 18.15
CA LEU A 431 11.47 -0.77 17.34
C LEU A 431 11.02 -0.32 15.95
N LEU A 432 10.18 0.72 15.89
CA LEU A 432 9.65 1.23 14.63
C LEU A 432 10.77 1.76 13.73
N ARG A 433 11.64 2.63 14.27
CA ARG A 433 12.76 3.24 13.53
C ARG A 433 13.76 2.20 13.05
N ALA A 434 14.12 1.23 13.89
CA ALA A 434 15.05 0.17 13.50
C ALA A 434 14.49 -0.70 12.37
N ARG A 435 13.20 -1.07 12.44
CA ARG A 435 12.53 -1.84 11.38
C ARG A 435 12.53 -1.11 10.04
N ILE A 436 12.25 0.19 10.07
CA ILE A 436 12.34 1.07 8.89
C ILE A 436 13.78 1.10 8.37
N ALA A 437 14.75 1.37 9.25
CA ALA A 437 16.16 1.49 8.89
C ALA A 437 16.73 0.21 8.27
N LEU A 438 16.45 -0.96 8.86
CA LEU A 438 16.88 -2.26 8.34
C LEU A 438 16.33 -2.51 6.94
N SER A 439 15.04 -2.24 6.74
CA SER A 439 14.36 -2.54 5.47
C SER A 439 14.73 -1.59 4.34
N THR A 440 15.22 -0.39 4.67
CA THR A 440 15.55 0.66 3.70
C THR A 440 17.05 0.94 3.61
N TYR A 441 17.90 0.20 4.34
CA TYR A 441 19.33 0.49 4.46
C TYR A 441 20.08 0.58 3.13
N GLN A 442 19.92 -0.42 2.26
CA GLN A 442 20.57 -0.42 0.94
C GLN A 442 20.08 0.74 0.08
N ALA A 443 18.77 1.01 0.11
CA ALA A 443 18.18 2.12 -0.65
C ALA A 443 18.68 3.47 -0.13
N ALA A 444 18.81 3.62 1.19
CA ALA A 444 19.41 4.78 1.85
C ALA A 444 20.86 4.99 1.42
N LEU A 445 21.64 3.91 1.39
CA LEU A 445 23.04 3.98 1.01
C LEU A 445 23.21 4.34 -0.48
N ALA A 446 22.44 3.70 -1.37
CA ALA A 446 22.44 4.02 -2.80
C ALA A 446 22.03 5.48 -3.07
N GLN A 447 21.15 6.04 -2.25
CA GLN A 447 20.66 7.42 -2.36
C GLN A 447 21.48 8.41 -1.52
N GLN A 448 22.61 7.99 -0.95
CA GLN A 448 23.52 8.83 -0.14
C GLN A 448 22.79 9.57 1.00
N GLN A 449 21.85 8.88 1.64
CA GLN A 449 21.11 9.44 2.77
C GLN A 449 22.00 9.58 4.01
N PRO A 450 21.58 10.33 5.05
CA PRO A 450 22.32 10.47 6.30
C PRO A 450 22.45 9.13 7.07
N MET A 451 23.41 8.29 6.70
CA MET A 451 23.53 6.91 7.19
C MET A 451 23.72 6.81 8.70
N GLU A 452 24.22 7.86 9.36
CA GLU A 452 24.31 7.91 10.83
C GLU A 452 22.94 7.72 11.50
N LYS A 453 21.86 8.27 10.93
CA LYS A 453 20.50 8.04 11.46
C LYS A 453 20.09 6.58 11.37
N TYR A 454 20.42 5.91 10.26
CA TYR A 454 20.09 4.50 10.02
C TYR A 454 20.87 3.60 10.97
N ARG A 455 22.17 3.82 11.10
CA ARG A 455 23.03 3.09 12.05
C ARG A 455 22.55 3.29 13.48
N ASN A 456 22.24 4.51 13.87
CA ASN A 456 21.72 4.83 15.20
C ASN A 456 20.38 4.13 15.48
N ALA A 457 19.47 4.11 14.50
CA ALA A 457 18.19 3.42 14.63
C ALA A 457 18.38 1.90 14.81
N ILE A 458 19.24 1.26 14.00
CA ILE A 458 19.53 -0.17 14.11
C ILE A 458 20.16 -0.49 15.47
N ARG A 459 21.18 0.27 15.88
CA ARG A 459 21.92 0.06 17.13
C ARG A 459 21.01 0.01 18.36
N HIS A 460 19.99 0.86 18.38
CA HIS A 460 19.06 0.99 19.51
C HIS A 460 17.89 0.01 19.45
N HIS A 461 17.85 -0.91 18.48
CA HIS A 461 16.82 -1.94 18.44
C HIS A 461 16.84 -2.76 19.74
N PRO A 462 15.75 -2.79 20.52
CA PRO A 462 15.80 -3.28 21.91
C PRO A 462 16.10 -4.78 22.01
N ASN A 463 15.59 -5.59 21.07
CA ASN A 463 15.66 -7.06 21.16
C ASN A 463 16.16 -7.74 19.86
N LEU A 464 17.04 -7.10 19.08
CA LEU A 464 17.52 -7.72 17.83
C LEU A 464 18.55 -8.80 18.13
N LYS A 465 18.16 -10.07 17.94
CA LYS A 465 19.02 -11.23 18.20
C LYS A 465 19.72 -11.77 16.96
N ARG A 466 19.09 -11.66 15.80
CA ARG A 466 19.63 -12.14 14.53
C ARG A 466 19.52 -11.02 13.51
N LEU A 467 20.61 -10.76 12.79
CA LEU A 467 20.68 -9.78 11.72
C LEU A 467 21.23 -10.46 10.47
N SER A 468 20.48 -10.36 9.38
CA SER A 468 20.90 -10.83 8.06
C SER A 468 20.74 -9.68 7.08
N MET A 469 21.79 -9.37 6.33
CA MET A 469 21.75 -8.33 5.31
C MET A 469 22.48 -8.79 4.07
N ASN A 470 21.93 -8.42 2.91
CA ASN A 470 22.53 -8.70 1.61
C ASN A 470 23.13 -7.42 1.04
N PHE A 471 24.37 -7.50 0.60
CA PHE A 471 25.19 -6.47 -0.04
C PHE A 471 26.00 -7.07 -1.22
N TYR A 472 25.59 -8.23 -1.75
CA TYR A 472 26.26 -8.90 -2.87
C TYR A 472 26.32 -7.98 -4.08
N GLU A 473 27.53 -7.78 -4.64
CA GLU A 473 27.80 -6.86 -5.76
C GLU A 473 27.22 -5.43 -5.53
N PHE A 474 27.18 -4.96 -4.28
CA PHE A 474 26.68 -3.63 -3.92
C PHE A 474 27.81 -2.68 -3.50
N ASP A 475 28.51 -2.11 -4.48
CA ASP A 475 29.68 -1.23 -4.30
C ASP A 475 29.53 -0.14 -3.22
N PRO A 476 28.37 0.52 -3.03
CA PRO A 476 28.22 1.53 -1.98
C PRO A 476 28.51 1.02 -0.57
N PHE A 477 28.43 -0.29 -0.33
CA PHE A 477 28.70 -0.87 0.99
C PHE A 477 30.19 -0.90 1.36
N VAL A 478 31.11 -0.82 0.40
CA VAL A 478 32.56 -0.92 0.67
C VAL A 478 33.00 0.15 1.68
N GLU A 479 32.70 1.42 1.40
CA GLU A 479 33.01 2.56 2.30
C GLU A 479 32.17 2.56 3.59
N GLU A 480 30.97 2.00 3.52
CA GLU A 480 30.02 1.98 4.62
C GLU A 480 30.31 0.87 5.64
N ALA A 481 30.94 -0.22 5.22
CA ALA A 481 31.13 -1.43 6.04
C ALA A 481 31.80 -1.11 7.37
N ARG A 482 32.89 -0.33 7.38
CA ARG A 482 33.56 0.10 8.62
C ARG A 482 32.63 0.84 9.59
N HIS A 483 31.76 1.71 9.07
CA HIS A 483 30.84 2.50 9.88
C HIS A 483 29.68 1.64 10.40
N PHE A 484 29.12 0.80 9.53
CA PHE A 484 28.09 -0.17 9.87
C PHE A 484 28.56 -1.11 10.99
N MET A 485 29.71 -1.74 10.80
CA MET A 485 30.29 -2.67 11.78
C MET A 485 30.59 -1.95 13.11
N ALA A 486 31.13 -0.73 13.07
CA ALA A 486 31.50 0.00 14.28
C ALA A 486 30.32 0.59 15.05
N THR A 487 29.23 0.98 14.39
CA THR A 487 28.19 1.85 15.01
C THR A 487 26.75 1.38 14.82
N ALA A 488 26.45 0.44 13.93
CA ALA A 488 25.08 -0.02 13.68
C ALA A 488 24.70 -1.27 14.49
N LEU A 489 25.65 -2.16 14.78
CA LEU A 489 25.36 -3.46 15.38
C LEU A 489 24.91 -3.32 16.86
N PRO A 490 23.72 -3.82 17.24
CA PRO A 490 23.24 -3.80 18.63
C PRO A 490 24.08 -4.71 19.53
N GLU A 491 24.29 -4.32 20.79
CA GLU A 491 25.11 -5.09 21.76
C GLU A 491 24.53 -6.47 22.10
N GLY A 492 23.22 -6.64 21.96
CA GLY A 492 22.50 -7.89 22.24
C GLY A 492 22.47 -8.91 21.10
N LEU A 493 23.17 -8.65 19.99
CA LEU A 493 23.14 -9.46 18.78
C LEU A 493 23.84 -10.81 18.98
N GLU A 494 23.19 -11.90 18.56
CA GLU A 494 23.67 -13.29 18.74
C GLU A 494 24.05 -13.97 17.41
N SER A 495 23.46 -13.54 16.28
CA SER A 495 23.74 -14.07 14.95
C SER A 495 23.84 -12.94 13.94
N LEU A 496 24.93 -12.90 13.18
CA LEU A 496 25.17 -11.91 12.12
C LEU A 496 25.49 -12.61 10.80
N GLN A 497 24.71 -12.31 9.76
CA GLN A 497 24.92 -12.80 8.41
C GLN A 497 25.01 -11.61 7.46
N LEU A 498 26.15 -11.45 6.78
CA LEU A 498 26.38 -10.36 5.84
C LEU A 498 26.79 -10.91 4.49
N TYR A 499 25.88 -10.98 3.52
CA TYR A 499 26.21 -11.48 2.19
C TYR A 499 26.83 -10.37 1.36
N TYR A 500 28.15 -10.31 1.18
CA TYR A 500 28.81 -9.24 0.41
C TYR A 500 29.72 -9.74 -0.71
N GLY A 501 29.50 -10.97 -1.17
CA GLY A 501 30.26 -11.55 -2.28
C GLY A 501 30.38 -10.59 -3.47
N GLY A 502 31.56 -10.56 -4.10
CA GLY A 502 31.85 -9.67 -5.21
C GLY A 502 32.38 -8.27 -4.81
N LEU A 503 32.47 -7.96 -3.52
CA LEU A 503 33.07 -6.70 -3.04
C LEU A 503 34.56 -6.84 -2.70
N ALA A 504 35.33 -5.79 -3.02
CA ALA A 504 36.75 -5.68 -2.70
C ALA A 504 36.96 -4.67 -1.56
N PHE A 505 37.16 -5.18 -0.35
CA PHE A 505 37.46 -4.38 0.84
C PHE A 505 38.94 -4.00 0.90
N GLU A 506 39.26 -2.81 1.39
CA GLU A 506 40.64 -2.32 1.46
C GLU A 506 41.42 -2.94 2.63
N SER A 507 40.74 -3.20 3.76
CA SER A 507 41.36 -3.75 4.96
C SER A 507 40.43 -4.59 5.83
N SER A 508 40.96 -5.67 6.41
CA SER A 508 40.22 -6.51 7.37
C SER A 508 39.82 -5.80 8.68
N ASP A 509 40.46 -4.67 9.03
CA ASP A 509 40.15 -3.94 10.26
C ASP A 509 38.77 -3.25 10.22
N GLU A 510 38.20 -3.09 9.02
CA GLU A 510 36.84 -2.59 8.76
C GLU A 510 35.78 -3.42 9.50
N PHE A 511 35.99 -4.74 9.64
CA PHE A 511 35.09 -5.64 10.35
C PHE A 511 35.54 -5.92 11.78
N ALA A 512 36.85 -6.05 12.01
CA ALA A 512 37.42 -6.51 13.27
C ALA A 512 37.00 -5.66 14.48
N ARG A 513 36.97 -4.33 14.34
CA ARG A 513 36.59 -3.42 15.45
C ARG A 513 35.11 -3.50 15.83
N GLY A 514 34.25 -3.80 14.86
CA GLY A 514 32.82 -3.96 15.10
C GLY A 514 32.53 -5.28 15.81
N LEU A 515 33.11 -6.36 15.28
CA LEU A 515 32.95 -7.71 15.83
C LEU A 515 33.52 -7.84 17.24
N SER A 516 34.63 -7.16 17.56
CA SER A 516 35.21 -7.21 18.92
C SER A 516 34.30 -6.63 20.01
N ARG A 517 33.29 -5.83 19.64
CA ARG A 517 32.27 -5.29 20.57
C ARG A 517 31.09 -6.25 20.78
N GLN A 518 30.92 -7.24 19.92
CA GLN A 518 29.78 -8.16 19.93
C GLN A 518 30.05 -9.35 20.84
N THR A 519 30.03 -9.11 22.16
CA THR A 519 30.32 -10.14 23.17
C THR A 519 29.30 -11.28 23.23
N ASN A 520 28.09 -11.05 22.70
CA ASN A 520 27.01 -12.04 22.66
C ASN A 520 26.94 -12.84 21.34
N LEU A 521 27.81 -12.54 20.37
CA LEU A 521 27.77 -13.16 19.04
C LEU A 521 28.19 -14.64 19.11
N LYS A 522 27.28 -15.52 18.70
CA LYS A 522 27.47 -16.98 18.66
C LYS A 522 27.66 -17.49 17.24
N GLU A 523 27.02 -16.83 16.28
CA GLU A 523 27.03 -17.21 14.87
C GLU A 523 27.45 -16.01 14.02
N PHE A 524 28.39 -16.23 13.10
CA PHE A 524 28.81 -15.22 12.14
C PHE A 524 28.99 -15.85 10.76
N THR A 525 28.41 -15.25 9.73
CA THR A 525 28.49 -15.71 8.34
C THR A 525 28.69 -14.52 7.40
N LEU A 526 29.53 -14.72 6.39
CA LEU A 526 29.94 -13.72 5.40
C LEU A 526 29.67 -14.23 3.97
#